data_AF-A0A358XQL3-F1
#
_entry.id   AF-A0A358XQL3-F1
#
_cell.length_a   1.000
_cell.length_b   1.000
_cell.length_c   1.000
_cell.angle_alpha   90.00
_cell.angle_beta   90.00
_cell.angle_gamma   90.00
#
_symmetry.space_group_name_H-M   'P 1'
#
loop_
_entity.id
_entity.type
_entity.pdbx_description
1 polymer ?
#
loop_
_entity_poly.entity_id
_entity_poly.type
_entity_poly.pdbx_seq_one_letter_code
_entity_poly.pdbx_strand_id
1 'polypeptide(L)' 'MYLILFIGIMVVSLIVQTRFKNKFKKYAEMPLSNGMSGAEIAQKML' A
#
# COMPACT_ATOMS: atom_id res chain seq x y z
N MET A 1 21.69 15.27 -17.52
CA MET A 1 20.23 15.36 -17.77
C MET A 1 19.44 14.16 -17.21
N TYR A 2 19.82 12.91 -17.52
CA TYR A 2 19.05 11.70 -17.12
C TYR A 2 18.96 11.41 -15.62
N LEU A 3 19.99 11.76 -14.84
CA LEU A 3 20.03 11.56 -13.38
C LEU A 3 18.90 12.29 -12.64
N ILE A 4 18.55 13.50 -13.08
CA ILE A 4 17.48 14.30 -12.46
C ILE A 4 16.12 13.64 -12.69
N LEU A 5 15.91 13.08 -13.89
CA LEU A 5 14.68 12.38 -14.24
C LEU A 5 14.55 11.06 -13.46
N PHE A 6 15.65 10.32 -13.32
CA PHE A 6 15.70 9.11 -12.50
C PHE A 6 15.37 9.40 -11.03
N ILE A 7 16.00 10.41 -10.44
CA ILE A 7 15.75 10.82 -9.05
C ILE A 7 14.29 11.30 -8.91
N GLY A 8 13.77 12.07 -9.86
CA GLY A 8 12.38 12.53 -9.86
C GLY A 8 11.39 11.36 -9.84
N ILE A 9 11.58 10.35 -10.70
CA ILE A 9 10.74 9.15 -10.72
C ILE A 9 10.86 8.40 -9.38
N MET A 10 12.08 8.23 -8.86
CA MET A 10 12.31 7.53 -7.59
C MET A 10 11.56 8.19 -6.44
N VAL A 11 11.63 9.52 -6.34
CA VAL A 11 10.96 10.31 -5.29
C VAL A 11 9.44 10.19 -5.42
N VAL A 12 8.90 10.31 -6.63
CA VAL A 12 7.46 10.14 -6.87
C VAL A 12 7.01 8.73 -6.52
N SER A 13 7.77 7.69 -6.88
CA SER A 13 7.47 6.30 -6.53
C SER A 13 7.43 6.09 -5.02
N LEU A 14 8.36 6.68 -4.25
CA LEU A 14 8.36 6.62 -2.79
C LEU A 14 7.14 7.31 -2.18
N ILE A 15 6.76 8.48 -2.71
CA ILE A 15 5.57 9.20 -2.26
C ILE A 15 4.30 8.38 -2.53
N VAL A 16 4.15 7.80 -3.71
CA VAL A 16 2.99 6.96 -4.04
C VAL A 16 2.96 5.71 -3.16
N GLN A 17 4.10 5.06 -2.93
CA GLN A 17 4.18 3.85 -2.12
C GLN A 17 3.80 4.12 -0.66
N THR A 18 4.26 5.23 -0.07
CA THR A 18 3.88 5.62 1.30
C THR A 18 2.39 5.97 1.40
N ARG A 19 1.83 6.66 0.39
CA ARG A 19 0.38 6.94 0.32
C ARG A 19 -0.45 5.67 0.20
N PHE A 20 -0.01 4.71 -0.62
CA PHE A 20 -0.66 3.41 -0.76
C PHE A 20 -0.60 2.62 0.54
N LYS A 21 0.57 2.50 1.19
CA LYS A 21 0.70 1.81 2.49
C LYS A 21 -0.17 2.44 3.57
N ASN A 22 -0.25 3.77 3.63
CA ASN A 22 -1.09 4.46 4.61
C ASN A 22 -2.59 4.21 4.36
N LYS A 23 -3.03 4.25 3.10
CA LYS A 23 -4.40 3.89 2.74
C LYS A 23 -4.67 2.42 3.02
N PHE A 24 -3.78 1.53 2.60
CA PHE A 24 -3.89 0.09 2.83
C PHE A 24 -4.02 -0.20 4.32
N LYS A 25 -3.18 0.38 5.19
CA LYS A 25 -3.30 0.24 6.64
C LYS A 25 -4.67 0.73 7.15
N LYS A 26 -5.11 1.93 6.72
CA LYS A 26 -6.40 2.49 7.09
C LYS A 26 -7.59 1.59 6.68
N TYR A 27 -7.52 0.99 5.50
CA TYR A 27 -8.59 0.10 5.00
C TYR A 27 -8.43 -1.35 5.48
N ALA A 28 -7.23 -1.77 5.85
CA ALA A 28 -6.94 -3.08 6.44
C ALA A 28 -7.33 -3.14 7.93
N GLU A 29 -7.26 -2.01 8.64
CA GLU A 29 -7.75 -1.85 10.01
C GLU A 29 -9.26 -1.59 10.07
N MET A 30 -9.90 -1.25 8.95
CA MET A 30 -11.35 -1.19 8.89
C MET A 30 -11.88 -2.61 9.02
N PRO A 31 -12.68 -2.92 10.06
CA PRO A 31 -13.20 -4.26 10.25
C PRO A 31 -14.00 -4.61 9.01
N LEU A 32 -13.54 -5.63 8.28
CA LEU A 32 -14.34 -6.24 7.23
C LEU A 32 -15.64 -6.70 7.90
N SER A 33 -16.78 -6.47 7.26
CA SER A 33 -18.13 -6.74 7.81
C SER A 33 -18.35 -8.17 8.32
N ASN A 34 -17.37 -9.04 8.10
CA ASN A 34 -17.36 -10.46 8.38
C ASN A 34 -16.51 -10.80 9.64
N GLY A 35 -15.91 -9.80 10.31
CA GLY A 35 -15.09 -9.98 11.52
C GLY A 35 -13.70 -10.60 11.30
N MET A 36 -13.36 -10.94 10.06
CA MET A 36 -12.04 -11.50 9.69
C MET A 36 -10.96 -10.41 9.60
N SER A 37 -9.77 -10.74 10.10
CA SER A 37 -8.55 -9.96 9.93
C SER A 37 -8.03 -10.01 8.49
N GLY A 38 -7.23 -9.00 8.10
CA GLY A 38 -6.57 -8.98 6.79
C GLY A 38 -5.66 -10.20 6.54
N ALA A 39 -5.14 -10.82 7.61
CA ALA A 39 -4.35 -12.05 7.52
C ALA A 39 -5.21 -13.28 7.20
N GLU A 40 -6.40 -13.40 7.79
CA GLU A 40 -7.33 -14.51 7.51
C GLU A 40 -7.88 -14.44 6.09
N ILE A 41 -8.18 -13.24 5.57
CA ILE A 41 -8.57 -13.08 4.17
C ILE A 41 -7.40 -13.44 3.24
N ALA A 42 -6.18 -13.04 3.57
CA ALA A 42 -5.01 -13.42 2.78
C ALA A 42 -4.80 -14.94 2.73
N GLN A 43 -5.04 -15.65 3.85
CA GLN A 43 -5.00 -17.11 3.87
C GLN A 43 -6.12 -17.75 3.04
N LYS A 44 -7.29 -17.13 2.94
CA LYS A 44 -8.44 -17.65 2.17
C LYS A 44 -8.37 -17.33 0.67
N MET A 45 -7.55 -16.35 0.26
CA MET A 45 -7.30 -16.02 -1.14
C MET A 45 -6.26 -16.93 -1.81
N LEU A 46 -5.53 -17.72 -1.02
CA LEU A 46 -4.66 -18.82 -1.48
C LEU A 46 -5.47 -20.11 -1.62
#